data_AF-A0A7J4G3B1-F1
#
_entry.id   AF-A0A7J4G3B1-F1
#
_cell.length_a   1.000
_cell.length_b   1.000
_cell.length_c   1.000
_cell.angle_alpha   90.00
_cell.angle_beta   90.00
_cell.angle_gamma   90.00
#
_symmetry.space_group_name_H-M   'P 1'
#
loop_
_entity.id
_entity.type
_entity.pdbx_description
1 polymer ?
#
loop_
_entity_poly.entity_id
_entity_poly.type
_entity_poly.pdbx_seq_one_letter_code
_entity_poly.pdbx_strand_id
1 'polypeptide(L)'
;MKILLSKKFYLLSQLITENIYYFLLKKKGITTFESTDNISKELKISEDNIGYAGMRDKKSIAYQYFTVFSTDLEKIKNLKCIKVLEAWKHRKKLKIEKLWGNEFKVRIKM
;
A
#
# COMPACT_ATOMS: atom_id res chain seq x y z
N MET A 1 -18.38 -37.00 16.09
CA MET A 1 -17.46 -36.00 16.67
C MET A 1 -16.37 -35.56 15.66
N LYS A 2 -16.76 -35.01 14.49
CA LYS A 2 -15.80 -34.61 13.41
C LYS A 2 -16.04 -33.19 12.85
N ILE A 3 -17.04 -32.46 13.35
CA ILE A 3 -17.49 -31.21 12.74
C ILE A 3 -16.79 -29.97 13.35
N LEU A 4 -16.33 -30.04 14.61
CA LEU A 4 -15.67 -28.92 15.30
C LEU A 4 -14.25 -28.59 14.79
N LEU A 5 -13.52 -29.58 14.25
CA LEU A 5 -12.17 -29.36 13.70
C LEU A 5 -12.19 -28.50 12.42
N SER A 6 -13.25 -28.59 11.62
CA SER A 6 -13.38 -27.86 10.36
C SER A 6 -13.59 -26.35 10.55
N LYS A 7 -14.44 -25.94 11.50
CA LYS A 7 -14.69 -24.52 11.81
C LYS A 7 -13.47 -23.84 12.41
N LYS A 8 -12.73 -24.53 13.30
CA LYS A 8 -11.50 -24.00 13.88
C LYS A 8 -10.42 -23.83 12.82
N PHE A 9 -10.27 -24.79 11.89
CA PHE A 9 -9.38 -24.69 10.74
C PHE A 9 -9.81 -23.58 9.76
N TYR A 10 -11.11 -23.41 9.52
CA TYR A 10 -11.64 -22.33 8.67
C TYR A 10 -11.44 -20.94 9.29
N LEU A 11 -11.69 -20.78 10.59
CA LEU A 11 -11.41 -19.55 11.36
C LEU A 11 -9.90 -19.25 11.43
N LEU A 12 -9.06 -20.28 11.62
CA LEU A 12 -7.60 -20.17 11.50
C LEU A 12 -7.18 -19.79 10.09
N SER A 13 -7.78 -20.39 9.05
CA SER A 13 -7.49 -20.03 7.65
C SER A 13 -7.94 -18.59 7.32
N GLN A 14 -9.00 -18.09 7.96
CA GLN A 14 -9.43 -16.70 7.86
C GLN A 14 -8.52 -15.74 8.63
N LEU A 15 -7.96 -16.16 9.77
CA LEU A 15 -6.86 -15.46 10.47
C LEU A 15 -5.55 -15.48 9.66
N ILE A 16 -5.35 -16.51 8.83
CA ILE A 16 -4.23 -16.66 7.88
C ILE A 16 -4.56 -16.01 6.53
N THR A 17 -5.72 -15.35 6.35
CA THR A 17 -5.95 -14.55 5.15
C THR A 17 -5.02 -13.34 5.21
N GLU A 18 -3.94 -13.45 4.46
CA GLU A 18 -3.12 -12.37 3.93
C GLU A 18 -3.92 -11.07 3.73
N ASN A 19 -3.91 -10.20 4.73
CA ASN A 19 -4.63 -8.93 4.65
C ASN A 19 -3.79 -7.97 3.79
N ILE A 20 -4.18 -7.84 2.53
CA ILE A 20 -3.61 -6.89 1.59
C ILE A 20 -4.51 -5.67 1.56
N TYR A 21 -3.92 -4.50 1.72
CA TYR A 21 -4.63 -3.23 1.63
C TYR A 21 -4.04 -2.38 0.53
N TYR A 22 -4.92 -1.80 -0.29
CA TYR A 22 -4.55 -0.74 -1.22
C TYR A 22 -4.75 0.59 -0.52
N PHE A 23 -3.92 1.55 -0.88
CA PHE A 23 -4.13 2.92 -0.47
C PHE A 23 -3.57 3.88 -1.51
N LEU A 24 -4.26 5.01 -1.65
CA LEU A 24 -3.80 6.13 -2.43
C LEU A 24 -3.04 7.07 -1.51
N LEU A 25 -1.79 7.33 -1.84
CA LEU A 25 -0.98 8.31 -1.13
C LEU A 25 -0.71 9.55 -1.98
N LYS A 26 -0.51 10.68 -1.31
CA LYS A 26 0.02 11.90 -1.90
C LYS A 26 1.42 12.13 -1.38
N LYS A 27 2.40 12.19 -2.29
CA LYS A 27 3.79 12.54 -1.98
C LYS A 27 4.18 13.88 -2.60
N LYS A 28 5.10 14.58 -1.92
CA LYS A 28 5.70 15.83 -2.40
C LYS A 28 7.17 15.85 -2.01
N GLY A 29 8.07 16.06 -2.97
CA GLY A 29 9.50 16.22 -2.69
C GLY A 29 10.24 14.95 -2.29
N ILE A 30 9.60 13.79 -2.35
CA ILE A 30 10.20 12.47 -2.04
C ILE A 30 9.99 11.49 -3.19
N THR A 31 10.93 10.56 -3.34
CA THR A 31 10.89 9.43 -4.28
C THR A 31 9.89 8.37 -3.83
N THR A 32 9.57 7.46 -4.74
CA THR A 32 8.79 6.26 -4.41
C THR A 32 9.54 5.38 -3.41
N PHE A 33 10.87 5.25 -3.52
CA PHE A 33 11.70 4.51 -2.55
C PHE A 33 11.70 5.13 -1.16
N GLU A 34 11.90 6.45 -1.04
CA GLU A 34 11.77 7.16 0.25
C GLU A 34 10.37 6.98 0.85
N SER A 35 9.32 6.90 0.01
CA SER A 35 7.97 6.59 0.49
C SER A 35 7.87 5.17 1.05
N THR A 36 8.42 4.17 0.34
CA THR A 36 8.46 2.77 0.78
C THR A 36 9.22 2.61 2.10
N ASP A 37 10.43 3.17 2.20
CA ASP A 37 11.28 3.11 3.41
C ASP A 37 10.58 3.75 4.62
N ASN A 38 9.98 4.93 4.42
CA ASN A 38 9.24 5.61 5.49
C ASN A 38 8.03 4.80 5.97
N ILE A 39 7.25 4.23 5.05
CA ILE A 39 6.08 3.40 5.37
C ILE A 39 6.52 2.12 6.09
N SER A 40 7.60 1.49 5.61
CA SER A 40 8.22 0.29 6.18
C SER A 40 8.61 0.53 7.65
N LYS A 41 9.34 1.62 7.91
CA LYS A 41 9.77 2.03 9.26
C LYS A 41 8.59 2.35 10.18
N GLU A 42 7.61 3.10 9.71
CA GLU A 42 6.46 3.51 10.54
C GLU A 42 5.55 2.33 10.87
N LEU A 43 5.28 1.44 9.90
CA LEU A 43 4.46 0.25 10.10
C LEU A 43 5.21 -0.91 10.74
N LYS A 44 6.55 -0.85 10.80
CA LYS A 44 7.46 -1.92 11.25
C LYS A 44 7.27 -3.21 10.46
N ILE A 45 7.24 -3.10 9.13
CA ILE A 45 7.10 -4.22 8.19
C ILE A 45 8.29 -4.26 7.23
N SER A 46 8.57 -5.40 6.59
CA SER A 46 9.55 -5.45 5.50
C SER A 46 9.09 -4.61 4.31
N GLU A 47 10.03 -3.98 3.59
CA GLU A 47 9.73 -3.34 2.31
C GLU A 47 9.17 -4.33 1.27
N ASP A 48 9.52 -5.61 1.37
CA ASP A 48 8.96 -6.68 0.54
C ASP A 48 7.45 -6.87 0.77
N ASN A 49 6.90 -6.38 1.88
CA ASN A 49 5.45 -6.37 2.12
C ASN A 49 4.77 -5.16 1.49
N ILE A 50 5.53 -4.25 0.88
CA ILE A 50 5.04 -3.04 0.22
C ILE A 50 5.10 -3.25 -1.30
N GLY A 51 4.06 -2.84 -2.01
CA GLY A 51 3.98 -2.94 -3.46
C GLY A 51 3.49 -1.65 -4.11
N TYR A 52 4.01 -1.33 -5.29
CA TYR A 52 3.65 -0.16 -6.08
C TYR A 52 3.80 -0.49 -7.58
N ALA A 53 3.11 0.24 -8.46
CA ALA A 53 3.06 -0.08 -9.89
C ALA A 53 4.21 0.50 -10.74
N GLY A 54 4.97 1.47 -10.20
CA GLY A 54 6.07 2.12 -10.89
C GLY A 54 6.68 3.25 -10.08
N MET A 55 7.71 3.91 -10.58
CA MET A 55 8.33 5.07 -9.93
C MET A 55 7.63 6.37 -10.31
N ARG A 56 7.68 7.36 -9.42
CA ARG A 56 7.14 8.71 -9.65
C ARG A 56 8.18 9.76 -9.26
N ASP A 57 8.25 10.84 -10.03
CA ASP A 57 9.26 11.90 -9.89
C ASP A 57 9.33 12.50 -8.48
N LYS A 58 10.55 12.71 -7.97
CA LYS A 58 10.79 13.38 -6.68
C LYS A 58 10.35 14.85 -6.71
N LYS A 59 10.69 15.56 -7.79
CA LYS A 59 10.40 16.99 -7.99
C LYS A 59 8.97 17.22 -8.50
N SER A 60 7.99 16.59 -7.87
CA SER A 60 6.57 16.71 -8.23
C SER A 60 5.65 16.59 -7.00
N ILE A 61 4.38 16.92 -7.19
CA ILE A 61 3.30 16.39 -6.36
C ILE A 61 2.74 15.19 -7.10
N ALA A 62 2.86 14.01 -6.50
CA ALA A 62 2.40 12.77 -7.13
C ALA A 62 1.36 12.07 -6.26
N TYR A 63 0.35 11.54 -6.91
CA TYR A 63 -0.64 10.64 -6.34
C TYR A 63 -0.30 9.23 -6.81
N GLN A 64 -0.20 8.29 -5.89
CA GLN A 64 0.30 6.96 -6.20
C GLN A 64 -0.41 5.90 -5.38
N TYR A 65 -0.83 4.81 -6.03
CA TYR A 65 -1.33 3.64 -5.33
C TYR A 65 -0.19 2.78 -4.81
N PHE A 66 -0.35 2.37 -3.56
CA PHE A 66 0.51 1.43 -2.87
C PHE A 66 -0.32 0.27 -2.32
N THR A 67 0.37 -0.82 -2.02
CA THR A 67 -0.15 -1.96 -1.27
C THR A 67 0.73 -2.28 -0.10
N VAL A 68 0.11 -2.74 0.98
CA VAL A 68 0.80 -3.29 2.14
C VAL A 68 0.18 -4.62 2.53
N PHE A 69 1.03 -5.54 2.95
CA PHE A 69 0.68 -6.87 3.41
C PHE A 69 0.86 -6.99 4.93
N SER A 70 0.03 -7.81 5.57
CA SER A 70 0.16 -8.16 7.00
C SER A 70 0.18 -6.95 7.94
N THR A 71 -0.71 -6.00 7.69
CA THR A 71 -0.95 -4.86 8.60
C THR A 71 -2.44 -4.65 8.83
N ASP A 72 -2.82 -3.59 9.54
CA ASP A 72 -4.20 -3.17 9.76
C ASP A 72 -4.51 -1.92 8.93
N LEU A 73 -5.72 -1.84 8.38
CA LEU A 73 -6.25 -0.68 7.68
C LEU A 73 -6.14 0.61 8.50
N GLU A 74 -6.39 0.55 9.81
CA GLU A 74 -6.32 1.74 10.66
C GLU A 74 -4.89 2.27 10.79
N LYS A 75 -3.87 1.41 10.81
CA LYS A 75 -2.48 1.86 10.81
C LYS A 75 -2.12 2.59 9.52
N ILE A 76 -2.64 2.12 8.38
CA ILE A 76 -2.41 2.74 7.07
C ILE A 76 -3.05 4.13 7.02
N LYS A 77 -4.31 4.25 7.44
CA LYS A 77 -5.02 5.54 7.46
C LYS A 77 -4.33 6.58 8.34
N ASN A 78 -3.67 6.13 9.41
CA ASN A 78 -3.00 6.98 10.40
C ASN A 78 -1.50 7.18 10.14
N LEU A 79 -0.98 6.82 8.96
CA LEU A 79 0.41 7.10 8.59
C LEU A 79 0.72 8.59 8.69
N LYS A 80 1.80 8.92 9.39
CA LYS A 80 2.28 10.30 9.60
C LYS A 80 3.37 10.67 8.61
N CYS A 81 4.16 9.70 8.14
CA CYS A 81 5.23 9.95 7.18
C CYS A 81 4.72 10.38 5.79
N ILE A 82 3.45 10.07 5.47
CA ILE A 82 2.88 10.35 4.16
C ILE A 82 1.36 10.56 4.26
N LYS A 83 0.82 11.43 3.40
CA LYS A 83 -0.62 11.68 3.39
C LYS A 83 -1.34 10.55 2.64
N VAL A 84 -2.09 9.73 3.37
CA VAL A 84 -3.06 8.78 2.80
C VAL A 84 -4.37 9.50 2.50
N LEU A 85 -4.93 9.25 1.32
CA LEU A 85 -6.20 9.82 0.87
C LEU A 85 -7.34 8.82 0.98
N GLU A 86 -7.05 7.57 0.62
CA GLU A 86 -8.01 6.47 0.58
C GLU A 86 -7.27 5.18 0.94
N ALA A 87 -7.94 4.24 1.62
CA ALA A 87 -7.40 2.92 1.89
C ALA A 87 -8.53 1.88 1.97
N TRP A 88 -8.33 0.70 1.39
CA TRP A 88 -9.33 -0.38 1.35
C TRP A 88 -8.69 -1.76 1.23
N LYS A 89 -9.44 -2.80 1.60
CA LYS A 89 -8.98 -4.19 1.49
C LYS A 89 -8.95 -4.64 0.03
N HIS A 90 -7.91 -5.38 -0.36
CA HIS A 90 -7.78 -5.96 -1.68
C HIS A 90 -7.29 -7.41 -1.63
N ARG A 91 -7.28 -8.09 -2.79
CA ARG A 91 -6.97 -9.52 -2.89
C ARG A 91 -5.56 -9.83 -3.39
N LYS A 92 -4.87 -8.86 -3.99
CA LYS A 92 -3.57 -9.09 -4.66
C LYS A 92 -2.63 -7.94 -4.39
N LYS A 93 -1.35 -8.21 -4.14
CA LYS A 93 -0.33 -7.17 -4.02
C LYS A 93 -0.15 -6.46 -5.36
N LEU A 94 0.04 -5.13 -5.34
CA LEU A 94 0.36 -4.35 -6.52
C LEU A 94 1.81 -4.65 -6.94
N LYS A 95 1.99 -5.02 -8.21
CA LYS A 95 3.30 -5.32 -8.80
C LYS A 95 3.70 -4.20 -9.75
N ILE A 96 5.02 -4.07 -9.95
CA ILE A 96 5.60 -3.21 -10.99
C ILE A 96 4.97 -3.58 -12.34
N GLU A 97 4.81 -2.60 -13.24
CA GLU A 97 4.25 -2.75 -14.59
C GLU A 97 2.73 -2.99 -14.64
N LYS A 98 2.04 -3.07 -13.49
CA LYS A 98 0.58 -3.11 -13.42
C LYS A 98 -0.03 -1.71 -13.41
N LEU A 99 0.32 -0.92 -14.42
CA LEU A 99 -0.19 0.43 -14.63
C LEU A 99 -0.45 0.66 -16.12
N TRP A 100 -1.61 1.21 -16.45
CA TRP A 100 -1.92 1.60 -17.84
C TRP A 100 -1.22 2.91 -18.24
N GLY A 101 -1.14 3.88 -17.33
CA GLY A 101 -0.51 5.17 -17.59
C GLY A 101 -0.59 6.13 -16.42
N ASN A 102 -0.20 7.38 -16.68
CA ASN A 102 -0.16 8.47 -15.71
C ASN A 102 -0.85 9.69 -16.28
N GLU A 103 -1.70 10.36 -15.48
CA GLU A 103 -2.20 11.69 -15.80
C GLU A 103 -1.22 12.74 -15.27
N PHE A 104 -0.89 13.73 -16.10
CA PHE A 104 0.00 14.83 -15.75
C PHE A 104 -0.69 16.17 -15.88
N LYS A 105 -0.59 16.98 -14.83
CA LYS A 105 -0.94 18.41 -14.87
C LYS A 105 0.34 19.23 -14.79
N VAL A 106 0.79 19.75 -15.92
CA VAL A 106 2.03 20.53 -16.02
C VAL A 106 1.70 22.02 -16.08
N ARG A 107 2.37 22.82 -15.25
CA ARG A 107 2.31 24.29 -15.33
C ARG A 107 3.64 24.80 -15.88
N ILE A 108 3.58 25.36 -17.09
CA ILE A 108 4.70 26.06 -17.71
C ILE A 108 4.68 27.50 -17.21
N LYS A 109 5.83 28.01 -16.77
CA LYS A 109 6.03 29.42 -16.46
C LYS A 109 7.02 29.98 -17.47
N MET A 110 6.66 31.13 -18.04
CA MET A 110 7.54 31.96 -18.86
C MET A 110 8.27 32.95 -17.96
#